data_AF-A0A183EJY0-F1
#
_entry.id   AF-A0A183EJY0-F1
#
_cell.length_a   1.000
_cell.length_b   1.000
_cell.length_c   1.000
_cell.angle_alpha   90.00
_cell.angle_beta   90.00
_cell.angle_gamma   90.00
#
_symmetry.space_group_name_H-M   'P 1'
#
loop_
_entity.id
_entity.type
_entity.pdbx_description
1 polymer ?
#
loop_
_entity_poly.entity_id
_entity_poly.type
_entity_poly.pdbx_seq_one_letter_code
_entity_poly.pdbx_strand_id
1 'polypeptide(L)'
;MWMRQGGGIVTFAAPSSSAAEQRPAKKAPKKILKSALKNSDEKVISLKKVTFDVEKFAADECDDIEERDEARARLAIKLGAQPPKSRFVNYKQLKEELSTRKLAQPEFDKLSALKAMKKLSMKNRAKTKKIRRH
;
A
#
# COMPACT_ATOMS: atom_id res chain seq x y z
N MET A 1 -30.77 -13.47 -61.58
CA MET A 1 -31.43 -14.53 -60.78
C MET A 1 -30.63 -14.67 -59.50
N TRP A 2 -31.11 -14.09 -58.40
CA TRP A 2 -30.40 -14.07 -57.11
C TRP A 2 -30.77 -15.33 -56.33
N MET A 3 -29.81 -16.19 -56.04
CA MET A 3 -29.98 -17.31 -55.12
C MET A 3 -29.42 -16.94 -53.76
N ARG A 4 -30.34 -16.78 -52.82
CA ARG A 4 -30.10 -16.56 -51.39
C ARG A 4 -29.97 -17.93 -50.74
N GLN A 5 -28.77 -18.31 -50.32
CA GLN A 5 -28.57 -19.37 -49.31
C GLN A 5 -27.97 -18.63 -48.10
N GLY A 6 -28.64 -18.57 -46.95
CA GLY A 6 -29.00 -19.69 -46.11
C GLY A 6 -28.06 -19.64 -44.92
N GLY A 7 -28.40 -18.80 -43.93
CA GLY A 7 -27.56 -18.56 -42.75
C GLY A 7 -27.61 -19.74 -41.78
N GLY A 8 -26.47 -20.37 -41.54
CA GLY A 8 -26.26 -21.28 -40.43
C GLY A 8 -25.65 -20.52 -39.26
N ILE A 9 -26.35 -20.48 -38.12
CA ILE A 9 -25.81 -19.98 -36.86
C ILE A 9 -24.95 -21.12 -36.28
N VAL A 10 -23.64 -20.93 -36.26
CA VAL A 10 -22.71 -21.84 -35.57
C VAL A 10 -22.70 -21.45 -34.09
N THR A 11 -23.34 -22.23 -33.25
CA THR A 11 -23.24 -22.09 -31.79
C THR A 11 -21.90 -22.68 -31.32
N PHE A 12 -20.98 -21.82 -30.89
CA PHE A 12 -19.75 -22.25 -30.22
C PHE A 12 -20.06 -22.49 -28.74
N ALA A 13 -20.07 -23.75 -28.32
CA ALA A 13 -20.09 -24.11 -26.91
C ALA A 13 -18.75 -23.70 -26.29
N ALA A 14 -18.79 -22.85 -25.27
CA ALA A 14 -17.60 -22.45 -24.52
C ALA A 14 -17.10 -23.63 -23.66
N PRO A 15 -15.82 -24.03 -23.74
CA PRO A 15 -15.26 -24.94 -22.76
C PRO A 15 -15.12 -24.22 -21.42
N SER A 16 -15.87 -24.69 -20.42
CA SER A 16 -15.69 -24.35 -19.01
C SER A 16 -14.35 -24.89 -18.54
N SER A 17 -13.30 -24.06 -18.60
CA SER A 17 -12.03 -24.40 -17.98
C SER A 17 -12.09 -24.19 -16.46
N SER A 18 -12.82 -25.06 -15.77
CA SER A 18 -12.62 -25.35 -14.35
C SER A 18 -11.37 -26.21 -14.17
N ALA A 19 -10.24 -25.76 -14.72
CA ALA A 19 -8.94 -26.34 -14.43
C ALA A 19 -8.33 -25.52 -13.28
N ALA A 20 -8.68 -25.92 -12.06
CA ALA A 20 -7.99 -25.52 -10.85
C ALA A 20 -6.52 -25.91 -10.99
N GLU A 21 -5.68 -24.97 -11.40
CA GLU A 21 -4.23 -25.13 -11.46
C GLU A 21 -3.70 -25.15 -10.02
N GLN A 22 -3.74 -26.33 -9.40
CA GLN A 22 -3.06 -26.62 -8.14
C GLN A 22 -1.56 -26.57 -8.40
N ARG A 23 -0.96 -25.37 -8.25
CA ARG A 23 0.49 -25.24 -8.17
C ARG A 23 0.96 -25.98 -6.91
N PRO A 24 1.90 -26.94 -7.00
CA PRO A 24 2.45 -27.57 -5.81
C PRO A 24 3.24 -26.52 -5.01
N ALA A 25 2.69 -26.14 -3.85
CA ALA A 25 3.36 -25.30 -2.88
C ALA A 25 4.62 -26.03 -2.38
N LYS A 26 5.78 -25.63 -2.90
CA LYS A 26 7.09 -26.07 -2.40
C LYS A 26 7.19 -25.67 -0.92
N LYS A 27 7.10 -26.64 -0.02
CA LYS A 27 7.25 -26.44 1.43
C LYS A 27 8.69 -26.02 1.70
N ALA A 28 8.90 -24.72 1.94
CA ALA A 28 10.18 -24.21 2.38
C ALA A 28 10.54 -24.80 3.77
N PRO A 29 11.80 -25.18 4.02
CA PRO A 29 12.21 -25.68 5.33
C PRO A 29 12.08 -24.56 6.37
N LYS A 30 11.25 -24.81 7.40
CA LYS A 30 11.08 -23.90 8.53
C LYS A 30 12.37 -23.88 9.35
N LYS A 31 13.25 -22.92 9.08
CA LYS A 31 14.35 -22.60 10.00
C LYS A 31 13.72 -21.98 11.24
N ILE A 32 13.72 -22.72 12.35
CA ILE A 32 13.28 -22.22 13.65
C ILE A 32 14.30 -21.16 14.08
N LEU A 33 13.97 -19.89 13.82
CA LEU A 33 14.71 -18.77 14.38
C LEU A 33 14.45 -18.80 15.89
N LYS A 34 15.49 -19.10 16.67
CA LYS A 34 15.47 -18.93 18.13
C LYS A 34 15.22 -17.45 18.41
N SER A 35 13.98 -17.09 18.71
CA SER A 35 13.63 -15.75 19.18
C SER A 35 14.24 -15.57 20.57
N ALA A 36 15.40 -14.91 20.63
CA ALA A 36 15.90 -14.39 21.89
C ALA A 36 14.91 -13.32 22.36
N LEU A 37 13.99 -13.72 23.21
CA LEU A 37 13.11 -12.81 23.93
C LEU A 37 14.02 -12.07 24.92
N LYS A 38 14.46 -10.87 24.55
CA LYS A 38 15.11 -9.95 25.49
C LYS A 38 14.03 -9.45 26.45
N ASN A 39 13.72 -10.28 27.43
CA ASN A 39 13.01 -9.85 28.63
C ASN A 39 14.02 -9.15 29.52
N SER A 40 13.59 -7.98 30.02
CA SER A 40 14.26 -7.11 30.97
C SER A 40 15.57 -6.49 30.40
N ASP A 41 15.83 -5.20 30.53
CA ASP A 41 15.88 -4.45 31.78
C ASP A 41 15.57 -2.96 31.56
N GLU A 42 15.12 -2.32 32.64
CA GLU A 42 14.86 -0.89 32.80
C GLU A 42 13.61 -0.35 32.08
N LYS A 43 12.53 -0.17 32.87
CA LYS A 43 11.34 0.63 32.53
C LYS A 43 11.71 2.11 32.36
N VAL A 44 12.55 2.43 31.39
CA VAL A 44 12.60 3.78 30.86
C VAL A 44 11.29 3.96 30.09
N ILE A 45 10.35 4.66 30.72
CA ILE A 45 9.07 5.04 30.13
C ILE A 45 9.36 6.01 28.99
N SER A 46 9.62 5.47 27.81
CA SER A 46 9.75 6.26 26.59
C SER A 46 8.36 6.48 26.02
N LEU A 47 8.03 7.72 25.67
CA LEU A 47 6.75 8.07 25.04
C LEU A 47 6.43 7.19 23.82
N LYS A 48 7.44 6.83 23.02
CA LYS A 48 7.28 5.96 21.85
C LYS A 48 6.71 4.57 22.19
N LYS A 49 7.11 4.00 23.34
CA LYS A 49 6.58 2.72 23.82
C LYS A 49 5.14 2.89 24.28
N VAL A 50 4.86 3.94 25.07
CA VAL A 50 3.49 4.25 25.54
C VAL A 50 2.53 4.45 24.37
N THR A 51 2.92 5.24 23.36
CA THR A 51 2.08 5.45 22.16
C THR A 51 1.83 4.15 21.39
N PHE A 52 2.84 3.28 21.34
CA PHE A 52 2.70 1.98 20.69
C PHE A 52 1.77 1.06 21.49
N ASP A 53 1.91 1.01 22.81
CA ASP A 53 1.09 0.18 23.68
C ASP A 53 -0.38 0.64 23.61
N VAL A 54 -0.64 1.94 23.70
CA VAL A 54 -2.00 2.50 23.53
C VAL A 54 -2.58 2.13 22.17
N GLU A 55 -1.82 2.28 21.08
CA GLU A 55 -2.29 1.92 19.74
C GLU A 55 -2.53 0.42 19.60
N LYS A 56 -1.70 -0.42 20.23
CA LYS A 56 -1.88 -1.86 20.28
C LYS A 56 -3.15 -2.25 21.04
N PHE A 57 -3.39 -1.66 22.21
CA PHE A 57 -4.62 -1.91 22.98
C PHE A 57 -5.87 -1.50 22.18
N ALA A 58 -5.84 -0.32 21.56
CA ALA A 58 -6.93 0.13 20.70
C ALA A 58 -7.19 -0.85 19.54
N ALA A 59 -6.13 -1.37 18.91
CA ALA A 59 -6.27 -2.34 17.83
C ALA A 59 -6.85 -3.68 18.32
N ASP A 60 -6.48 -4.14 19.51
CA ASP A 60 -6.97 -5.42 20.05
C ASP A 60 -8.41 -5.33 20.57
N GLU A 61 -8.85 -4.17 21.04
CA GLU A 61 -10.21 -3.91 21.57
C GLU A 61 -11.27 -3.60 20.50
N CYS A 62 -10.92 -3.44 19.21
CA CYS A 62 -11.91 -3.28 18.14
C CYS A 62 -12.84 -4.50 18.04
N ASP A 63 -14.15 -4.32 18.07
CA ASP A 63 -15.14 -5.40 17.94
C ASP A 63 -15.19 -5.97 16.51
N ASP A 64 -15.08 -5.09 15.51
CA ASP A 64 -15.10 -5.45 14.09
C ASP A 64 -13.79 -6.13 13.67
N ILE A 65 -13.92 -7.31 13.04
CA ILE A 65 -12.78 -8.13 12.64
C ILE A 65 -11.96 -7.44 11.55
N GLU A 66 -12.62 -6.81 10.57
CA GLU A 66 -11.94 -6.12 9.46
C GLU A 66 -11.14 -4.91 9.97
N GLU A 67 -11.74 -4.10 10.85
CA GLU A 67 -11.08 -2.93 11.43
C GLU A 67 -9.89 -3.32 12.31
N ARG A 68 -10.03 -4.39 13.11
CA ARG A 68 -8.95 -4.98 13.91
C ARG A 68 -7.77 -5.41 13.03
N ASP A 69 -8.04 -6.11 11.94
CA ASP A 69 -6.98 -6.60 11.03
C ASP A 69 -6.27 -5.44 10.31
N GLU A 70 -7.01 -4.41 9.91
CA GLU A 70 -6.41 -3.19 9.37
C GLU A 70 -5.53 -2.45 10.38
N ALA A 71 -6.02 -2.29 11.61
CA ALA A 71 -5.28 -1.63 12.69
C ALA A 71 -3.96 -2.38 13.00
N ARG A 72 -4.03 -3.71 13.06
CA ARG A 72 -2.84 -4.57 13.21
C ARG A 72 -1.89 -4.46 12.03
N ALA A 73 -2.39 -4.41 10.80
CA ALA A 73 -1.56 -4.22 9.61
C ALA A 73 -0.81 -2.87 9.65
N ARG A 74 -1.49 -1.79 10.09
CA ARG A 74 -0.87 -0.46 10.27
C ARG A 74 0.23 -0.50 11.32
N LEU A 75 -0.01 -1.15 12.46
CA LEU A 75 0.99 -1.36 13.51
C LEU A 75 2.21 -2.15 13.01
N ALA A 76 1.98 -3.24 12.29
CA ALA A 76 3.07 -4.03 11.71
C ALA A 76 3.94 -3.19 10.77
N ILE A 77 3.34 -2.37 9.91
CA ILE A 77 4.07 -1.46 9.01
C ILE A 77 4.89 -0.44 9.81
N LYS A 78 4.34 0.13 10.90
CA LYS A 78 5.07 1.04 11.80
C LYS A 78 6.28 0.36 12.46
N LEU A 79 6.18 -0.93 12.76
CA LEU A 79 7.28 -1.76 13.28
C LEU A 79 8.30 -2.17 12.20
N GLY A 80 8.07 -1.79 10.94
CA GLY A 80 8.96 -2.06 9.82
C GLY A 80 8.60 -3.31 9.00
N ALA A 81 7.41 -3.89 9.20
CA ALA A 81 6.93 -4.93 8.30
C ALA A 81 6.73 -4.38 6.89
N GLN A 82 7.04 -5.21 5.89
CA GLN A 82 6.85 -4.84 4.50
C GLN A 82 5.35 -4.81 4.17
N PRO A 83 4.82 -3.74 3.55
CA PRO A 83 3.43 -3.70 3.14
C PRO A 83 3.13 -4.76 2.07
N PRO A 84 1.88 -5.24 1.97
CA PRO A 84 1.50 -6.21 0.96
C PRO A 84 1.70 -5.67 -0.45
N LYS A 85 2.00 -6.56 -1.39
CA LYS A 85 2.15 -6.19 -2.81
C LYS A 85 0.82 -5.68 -3.34
N SER A 86 0.83 -4.51 -3.99
CA SER A 86 -0.36 -3.98 -4.63
C SER A 86 -0.79 -4.87 -5.80
N ARG A 87 -2.08 -4.88 -6.09
CA ARG A 87 -2.60 -5.52 -7.30
C ARG A 87 -2.02 -4.81 -8.53
N PHE A 88 -1.83 -5.57 -9.61
CA PHE A 88 -1.44 -4.98 -10.89
C PHE A 88 -2.63 -4.18 -11.44
N VAL A 89 -2.39 -2.91 -11.77
CA VAL A 89 -3.40 -2.01 -12.35
C VAL A 89 -2.82 -1.46 -13.65
N ASN A 90 -3.66 -1.34 -14.68
CA ASN A 90 -3.26 -0.74 -15.94
C ASN A 90 -2.85 0.72 -15.71
N TYR A 91 -1.73 1.14 -16.30
CA TYR A 91 -1.20 2.49 -16.14
C TYR A 91 -2.21 3.60 -16.49
N LYS A 92 -3.03 3.40 -17.54
CA LYS A 92 -4.02 4.41 -17.94
C LYS A 92 -5.06 4.63 -16.83
N GLN A 93 -5.60 3.55 -16.27
CA GLN A 93 -6.56 3.57 -15.17
C GLN A 93 -5.94 4.17 -13.90
N LEU A 94 -4.72 3.77 -13.56
CA LEU A 94 -4.00 4.31 -12.40
C LEU A 94 -3.83 5.84 -12.51
N LYS A 95 -3.52 6.34 -13.70
CA LYS A 95 -3.33 7.78 -13.93
C LYS A 95 -4.65 8.55 -13.73
N GLU A 96 -5.75 8.02 -14.24
CA GLU A 96 -7.08 8.59 -14.08
C GLU A 96 -7.48 8.63 -12.60
N GLU A 97 -7.35 7.51 -11.87
CA GLU A 97 -7.62 7.45 -10.43
C GLU A 97 -6.76 8.42 -9.61
N LEU A 98 -5.49 8.57 -9.95
CA LEU A 98 -4.62 9.53 -9.25
C LEU A 98 -5.01 10.97 -9.54
N SER A 99 -5.54 11.26 -10.73
CA SER A 99 -6.04 12.61 -11.05
C SER A 99 -7.35 12.92 -10.31
N THR A 100 -8.29 11.98 -10.28
CA THR A 100 -9.57 12.15 -9.58
C THR A 100 -9.37 12.29 -8.07
N ARG A 101 -8.49 11.47 -7.46
CA ARG A 101 -8.17 11.58 -6.03
C ARG A 101 -7.55 12.92 -5.64
N LYS A 102 -6.70 13.49 -6.49
CA LYS A 102 -6.10 14.81 -6.24
C LYS A 102 -7.14 15.92 -6.27
N LEU A 103 -8.11 15.84 -7.17
CA LEU A 103 -9.19 16.81 -7.26
C LEU A 103 -10.18 16.69 -6.09
N ALA A 104 -10.40 15.47 -5.58
CA ALA A 104 -11.36 15.21 -4.51
C ALA A 104 -10.84 15.59 -3.10
N GLN A 105 -9.54 15.80 -2.90
CA GLN A 105 -8.93 16.06 -1.60
C GLN A 105 -8.27 17.46 -1.54
N PRO A 106 -9.04 18.54 -1.31
CA PRO A 106 -8.52 19.91 -1.29
C PRO A 106 -7.56 20.17 -0.12
N GLU A 107 -7.57 19.34 0.93
CA GLU A 107 -6.63 19.45 2.05
C GLU A 107 -5.19 19.08 1.65
N PHE A 108 -5.03 18.19 0.66
CA PHE A 108 -3.73 17.86 0.11
C PHE A 108 -3.08 19.08 -0.56
N ASP A 109 -3.89 19.98 -1.10
CA ASP A 109 -3.44 21.19 -1.79
C ASP A 109 -2.78 22.19 -0.83
N LYS A 110 -3.27 22.30 0.41
CA LYS A 110 -2.64 23.11 1.45
C LYS A 110 -1.22 22.62 1.77
N LEU A 111 -1.05 21.31 1.97
CA LEU A 111 0.27 20.71 2.21
C LEU A 111 1.16 20.74 0.97
N SER A 112 0.58 20.63 -0.22
CA SER A 112 1.26 20.74 -1.52
C SER A 112 1.83 22.14 -1.73
N ALA A 113 1.02 23.17 -1.47
CA ALA A 113 1.44 24.56 -1.53
C ALA A 113 2.59 24.85 -0.56
N LEU A 114 2.49 24.41 0.70
CA LEU A 114 3.58 24.55 1.67
C LEU A 114 4.86 23.84 1.23
N LYS A 115 4.75 22.64 0.64
CA LYS A 115 5.90 21.92 0.07
C LYS A 115 6.51 22.68 -1.12
N ALA A 116 5.71 23.29 -1.98
CA ALA A 116 6.18 24.11 -3.09
C ALA A 116 6.94 25.34 -2.60
N MET A 117 6.39 26.07 -1.62
CA MET A 117 7.06 27.22 -0.99
C MET A 117 8.39 26.84 -0.35
N LYS A 118 8.46 25.70 0.36
CA LYS A 118 9.72 25.18 0.92
C LYS A 118 10.78 24.90 -0.15
N LYS A 119 10.39 24.30 -1.28
CA LYS A 119 11.31 24.03 -2.41
C LYS A 119 11.85 25.32 -3.03
N LEU A 120 11.01 26.34 -3.21
CA LEU A 120 11.41 27.64 -3.74
C LEU A 120 12.40 28.35 -2.79
N SER A 121 12.10 28.35 -1.48
CA SER A 121 13.00 28.90 -0.45
C SER A 121 14.38 28.23 -0.47
N MET A 122 14.43 26.90 -0.52
CA MET A 122 15.67 26.14 -0.58
C MET A 122 16.48 26.41 -1.86
N LYS A 123 15.81 26.53 -3.01
CA LYS A 123 16.44 26.85 -4.30
C LYS A 123 17.07 28.24 -4.27
N ASN A 124 16.39 29.23 -3.71
CA ASN A 124 16.91 30.59 -3.58
C ASN A 124 18.11 30.64 -2.64
N ARG A 125 18.05 29.96 -1.49
CA ARG A 125 19.18 29.86 -0.54
C ARG A 125 20.40 29.19 -1.15
N ALA A 126 20.21 28.15 -1.97
CA ALA A 126 21.30 27.47 -2.68
C ALA A 126 21.98 28.38 -3.72
N LYS A 127 21.19 29.18 -4.46
CA LYS A 127 21.72 30.17 -5.42
C LYS A 127 22.51 31.27 -4.74
N THR A 128 21.99 31.85 -3.65
CA THR A 128 22.70 32.89 -2.88
C THR A 128 24.01 32.36 -2.29
N LYS A 129 24.05 31.10 -1.83
CA LYS A 129 25.27 30.49 -1.31
C LYS A 129 26.31 30.20 -2.40
N LYS A 130 25.89 29.98 -3.65
CA LYS A 130 26.78 29.80 -4.80
C LYS A 130 27.40 31.13 -5.24
N ILE A 131 26.62 32.22 -5.23
CA ILE A 131 27.09 33.57 -5.57
C ILE A 131 28.12 34.07 -4.55
N ARG A 132 27.94 33.79 -3.25
CA ARG A 132 28.87 34.22 -2.19
C ARG A 132 30.18 33.40 -2.09
N ARG A 133 30.35 32.37 -2.93
CA ARG A 133 31.52 31.48 -2.95
C ARG A 133 32.44 31.72 -4.16
N HIS A 134 32.02 32.58 -5.07
CA HIS A 134 32.84 33.16 -6.12
C HIS A 134 33.21 34.59 -5.71
#